data_AF-A0A959LME8-F1
#
_entry.id   AF-A0A959LME8-F1
#
_cell.length_a   1.000
_cell.length_b   1.000
_cell.length_c   1.000
_cell.angle_alpha   90.00
_cell.angle_beta   90.00
_cell.angle_gamma   90.00
#
_symmetry.space_group_name_H-M   'P 1'
#
loop_
_entity.id
_entity.type
_entity.pdbx_description
1 polymer ?
#
loop_
_entity_poly.entity_id
_entity_poly.type
_entity_poly.pdbx_seq_one_letter_code
_entity_poly.pdbx_strand_id
1 'polypeptide(L)'
;MNRNISLLALAIIATASISFTACKKASDASVEPTTSSTSTSTPGTNNPVVSDGVPDIYKKIYGATDIYVDGDYVVIKVNGLPDHKSPYYLSTQWESTMYEAYNGTNPQFNLNPNRISEAKITFRIPMNPKE
;
A
#
# COMPACT_ATOMS: atom_id res chain seq x y z
N MET A 1 -48.21 15.30 -19.79
CA MET A 1 -47.64 16.51 -20.41
C MET A 1 -46.37 16.06 -21.10
N ASN A 2 -46.51 15.57 -22.34
CA ASN A 2 -45.46 14.82 -23.03
C ASN A 2 -45.28 15.40 -24.43
N ARG A 3 -44.11 16.00 -24.68
CA ARG A 3 -43.63 16.42 -26.00
C ARG A 3 -42.10 16.37 -25.97
N ASN A 4 -41.30 15.98 -26.96
CA ASN A 4 -41.40 15.35 -28.28
C ASN A 4 -39.94 14.92 -28.58
N ILE A 5 -39.67 13.68 -28.96
CA ILE A 5 -38.33 13.23 -29.36
C ILE A 5 -38.07 13.67 -30.81
N SER A 6 -37.00 14.45 -31.03
CA SER A 6 -36.59 14.94 -32.34
C SER A 6 -35.58 13.98 -32.98
N LEU A 7 -35.97 13.40 -34.12
CA LEU A 7 -35.14 12.63 -35.05
C LEU A 7 -34.56 13.59 -36.09
N LEU A 8 -33.24 13.81 -36.13
CA LEU A 8 -32.49 13.99 -37.40
C LEU A 8 -30.95 13.91 -37.20
N ALA A 9 -30.41 12.78 -37.67
CA ALA A 9 -29.13 12.53 -38.35
C ALA A 9 -27.90 13.45 -38.16
N LEU A 10 -26.78 12.85 -37.72
CA LEU A 10 -25.45 12.92 -38.36
C LEU A 10 -24.53 11.84 -37.74
N ALA A 11 -24.47 10.63 -38.30
CA ALA A 11 -23.41 10.13 -39.20
C ALA A 11 -22.01 9.90 -38.57
N ILE A 12 -21.70 8.61 -38.35
CA ILE A 12 -20.45 7.88 -38.68
C ILE A 12 -19.15 8.38 -38.03
N ILE A 13 -18.68 7.68 -36.98
CA ILE A 13 -17.24 7.44 -36.76
C ILE A 13 -17.01 5.97 -36.43
N ALA A 14 -16.05 5.41 -37.15
CA ALA A 14 -15.72 4.01 -37.30
C ALA A 14 -15.16 3.33 -36.04
N THR A 15 -15.40 2.03 -36.02
CA THR A 15 -14.85 0.96 -35.18
C THR A 15 -13.33 0.98 -34.99
N ALA A 16 -12.88 0.65 -33.79
CA ALA A 16 -11.61 -0.06 -33.56
C ALA A 16 -11.66 -0.88 -32.27
N SER A 17 -12.26 -2.07 -32.36
CA SER A 17 -12.15 -3.13 -31.37
C SER A 17 -10.75 -3.75 -31.48
N ILE A 18 -9.91 -3.54 -30.47
CA ILE A 18 -8.60 -4.21 -30.40
C ILE A 18 -8.63 -5.16 -29.21
N SER A 19 -9.05 -6.40 -29.48
CA SER A 19 -8.83 -7.54 -28.60
C SER A 19 -7.41 -8.06 -28.83
N PHE A 20 -6.53 -7.89 -27.85
CA PHE A 20 -5.29 -8.66 -27.76
C PHE A 20 -5.57 -9.93 -26.97
N THR A 21 -5.61 -11.07 -27.66
CA THR A 21 -5.45 -12.40 -27.05
C THR A 21 -4.02 -12.86 -27.32
N ALA A 22 -3.24 -13.12 -26.28
CA ALA A 22 -1.91 -13.72 -26.42
C ALA A 22 -1.65 -14.80 -25.36
N CYS A 23 -1.58 -16.03 -25.88
CA CYS A 23 -0.89 -17.25 -25.49
C CYS A 23 -0.97 -17.82 -24.05
N LYS A 24 -1.63 -19.00 -23.98
CA LYS A 24 -1.40 -20.05 -22.99
C LYS A 24 0.01 -20.63 -23.14
N LYS A 25 0.70 -20.87 -22.01
CA LYS A 25 1.67 -21.97 -21.89
C LYS A 25 1.18 -22.87 -20.75
N ALA A 26 0.72 -24.05 -21.12
CA ALA A 26 0.58 -25.16 -20.18
C ALA A 26 1.93 -25.90 -20.19
N SER A 27 2.56 -26.01 -19.03
CA SER A 27 3.58 -27.01 -18.77
C SER A 27 3.73 -27.20 -17.27
N ASP A 28 3.27 -28.40 -16.88
CA ASP A 28 3.68 -29.22 -15.75
C ASP A 28 3.11 -28.96 -14.35
N ALA A 29 2.50 -30.03 -13.84
CA ALA A 29 1.90 -30.11 -12.52
C ALA A 29 2.97 -30.55 -11.53
N SER A 30 3.48 -29.61 -10.75
CA SER A 30 4.20 -29.91 -9.51
C SER A 30 3.30 -29.55 -8.34
N VAL A 31 2.94 -30.56 -7.56
CA VAL A 31 2.18 -30.43 -6.32
C VAL A 31 3.09 -29.82 -5.26
N GLU A 32 2.81 -28.59 -4.83
CA GLU A 32 3.41 -27.97 -3.64
C GLU A 32 2.34 -27.73 -2.55
N PRO A 33 2.73 -27.71 -1.26
CA PRO A 33 1.84 -27.95 -0.15
C PRO A 33 0.92 -26.75 0.12
N THR A 34 -0.36 -27.07 0.37
CA THR A 34 -1.37 -26.11 0.82
C THR A 34 -1.03 -25.62 2.22
N THR A 35 -0.48 -24.41 2.31
CA THR A 35 -0.51 -23.62 3.55
C THR A 35 -1.74 -22.71 3.48
N SER A 36 -2.76 -23.03 4.28
CA SER A 36 -3.93 -22.17 4.48
C SER A 36 -3.49 -20.85 5.12
N SER A 37 -3.26 -19.83 4.30
CA SER A 37 -3.08 -18.46 4.75
C SER A 37 -4.44 -17.80 4.91
N THR A 38 -4.95 -17.75 6.13
CA THR A 38 -6.02 -16.81 6.50
C THR A 38 -5.52 -15.40 6.21
N SER A 39 -6.12 -14.75 5.22
CA SER A 39 -5.79 -13.39 4.82
C SER A 39 -6.39 -12.40 5.83
N THR A 40 -5.59 -11.99 6.80
CA THR A 40 -5.84 -10.76 7.55
C THR A 40 -5.09 -9.64 6.85
N SER A 41 -5.83 -8.78 6.15
CA SER A 41 -5.28 -7.61 5.46
C SER A 41 -4.88 -6.56 6.51
N THR A 42 -3.61 -6.54 6.90
CA THR A 42 -3.03 -5.46 7.70
C THR A 42 -2.69 -4.26 6.80
N PRO A 43 -3.14 -3.04 7.10
CA PRO A 43 -2.76 -1.84 6.34
C PRO A 43 -1.30 -1.49 6.64
N GLY A 44 -0.37 -1.92 5.79
CA GLY A 44 1.06 -1.65 5.98
C GLY A 44 2.01 -2.47 5.11
N THR A 45 1.53 -3.54 4.47
CA THR A 45 2.37 -4.42 3.64
C THR A 45 2.52 -3.88 2.20
N ASN A 46 3.13 -2.71 2.04
CA ASN A 46 3.75 -2.39 0.77
C ASN A 46 5.13 -3.05 0.78
N ASN A 47 5.37 -3.98 -0.15
CA ASN A 47 6.73 -4.47 -0.36
C ASN A 47 7.59 -3.26 -0.78
N PRO A 48 8.72 -3.00 -0.12
CA PRO A 48 9.57 -1.87 -0.48
C PRO A 48 10.04 -2.01 -1.93
N VAL A 49 10.18 -0.88 -2.63
CA VAL A 49 11.00 -0.86 -3.83
C VAL A 49 12.45 -0.99 -3.38
N VAL A 50 13.15 -2.02 -3.86
CA VAL A 50 14.55 -2.28 -3.50
C VAL A 50 15.40 -2.26 -4.76
N SER A 51 16.43 -1.42 -4.75
CA SER A 51 17.40 -1.33 -5.86
C SER A 51 18.50 -2.38 -5.75
N ASP A 52 19.17 -2.65 -6.87
CA ASP A 52 20.35 -3.54 -6.91
C ASP A 52 21.48 -3.04 -5.99
N GLY A 53 22.28 -3.96 -5.47
CA GLY A 53 23.42 -3.65 -4.60
C GLY A 53 23.06 -3.37 -3.13
N VAL A 54 21.77 -3.31 -2.77
CA VAL A 54 21.33 -3.22 -1.38
C VAL A 54 21.63 -4.55 -0.64
N PRO A 55 22.41 -4.55 0.45
CA PRO A 55 22.67 -5.76 1.24
C PRO A 55 21.38 -6.37 1.81
N ASP A 56 21.31 -7.70 1.84
CA ASP A 56 20.09 -8.44 2.19
C ASP A 56 19.52 -8.11 3.58
N ILE A 57 20.38 -7.68 4.52
CA ILE A 57 19.94 -7.29 5.86
C ILE A 57 18.96 -6.10 5.82
N TYR A 58 19.15 -5.13 4.91
CA TYR A 58 18.29 -3.97 4.81
C TYR A 58 16.93 -4.30 4.18
N LYS A 59 16.83 -5.39 3.42
CA LYS A 59 15.56 -5.88 2.85
C LYS A 59 14.58 -6.36 3.92
N LYS A 60 15.06 -6.60 5.14
CA LYS A 60 14.24 -7.01 6.29
C LYS A 60 13.58 -5.84 7.02
N ILE A 61 13.84 -4.59 6.61
CA ILE A 61 13.27 -3.43 7.27
C ILE A 61 11.76 -3.37 6.97
N TYR A 62 10.98 -3.42 8.05
CA TYR A 62 9.53 -3.29 8.00
C TYR A 62 9.09 -1.85 7.69
N GLY A 63 8.03 -1.69 6.91
CA GLY A 63 7.42 -0.40 6.60
C GLY A 63 8.25 0.51 5.67
N ALA A 64 9.32 -0.02 5.06
CA ALA A 64 10.07 0.68 4.03
C ALA A 64 9.23 0.85 2.76
N THR A 65 9.29 2.05 2.19
CA THR A 65 8.69 2.34 0.88
C THR A 65 9.73 2.27 -0.24
N ASP A 66 10.99 2.56 0.09
CA ASP A 66 12.10 2.63 -0.86
C ASP A 66 13.42 2.33 -0.15
N ILE A 67 14.26 1.48 -0.74
CA ILE A 67 15.59 1.12 -0.24
C ILE A 67 16.56 1.10 -1.41
N TYR A 68 17.61 1.92 -1.35
CA TYR A 68 18.60 2.03 -2.42
C TYR A 68 19.98 2.43 -1.90
N VAL A 69 21.00 2.25 -2.74
CA VAL A 69 22.37 2.69 -2.47
C VAL A 69 22.58 4.08 -3.08
N ASP A 70 23.14 5.00 -2.29
CA ASP A 70 23.52 6.35 -2.69
C ASP A 70 24.96 6.64 -2.21
N GLY A 71 25.92 6.41 -3.10
CA GLY A 71 27.35 6.43 -2.77
C GLY A 71 27.68 5.40 -1.69
N ASP A 72 28.29 5.86 -0.60
CA ASP A 72 28.68 5.02 0.55
C ASP A 72 27.55 4.81 1.57
N TYR A 73 26.29 5.08 1.20
CA TYR A 73 25.15 4.96 2.10
C TYR A 73 24.07 4.04 1.54
N VAL A 74 23.42 3.30 2.44
CA VAL A 74 22.09 2.75 2.20
C VAL A 74 21.07 3.79 2.65
N VAL A 75 20.17 4.16 1.74
CA VAL A 75 19.07 5.08 1.99
C VAL A 75 17.79 4.29 2.11
N ILE A 76 17.05 4.52 3.19
CA ILE A 76 15.75 3.88 3.45
C ILE A 76 14.72 4.98 3.66
N LYS A 77 13.64 4.95 2.90
CA LYS A 77 12.47 5.80 3.12
C LYS A 77 11.36 4.99 3.75
N VAL A 78 10.67 5.59 4.71
CA VAL A 78 9.48 5.02 5.34
C VAL A 78 8.38 6.07 5.39
N ASN A 79 7.15 5.58 5.36
CA ASN A 79 5.99 6.35 5.76
C ASN A 79 5.72 6.04 7.25
N GLY A 80 6.17 6.93 8.12
CA GLY A 80 5.95 6.84 9.56
C GLY A 80 4.46 6.98 9.88
N LEU A 81 3.81 5.84 10.05
CA LEU A 81 2.42 5.70 10.43
C LEU A 81 2.32 4.57 11.49
N PRO A 82 1.63 4.78 12.63
CA PRO A 82 1.46 3.73 13.62
C PRO A 82 0.76 2.48 13.06
N ASP A 83 1.42 1.33 13.11
CA ASP A 83 0.89 0.08 12.57
C ASP A 83 0.07 -0.70 13.60
N HIS A 84 -1.05 -0.12 14.02
CA HIS A 84 -2.06 -0.77 14.84
C HIS A 84 -3.36 0.02 14.78
N LYS A 85 -4.49 -0.65 15.05
CA LYS A 85 -5.77 0.05 15.09
C LYS A 85 -5.88 0.95 16.32
N SER A 86 -6.53 2.11 16.17
CA SER A 86 -6.61 3.11 17.24
C SER A 86 -7.79 4.07 17.06
N PRO A 87 -8.36 4.61 18.17
CA PRO A 87 -9.36 5.67 18.10
C PRO A 87 -8.84 6.96 17.46
N TYR A 88 -7.52 7.16 17.46
CA TYR A 88 -6.87 8.34 16.89
C TYR A 88 -6.86 8.36 15.35
N TYR A 89 -7.33 7.29 14.69
CA TYR A 89 -7.58 7.26 13.25
C TYR A 89 -8.95 7.79 12.82
N LEU A 90 -9.84 8.10 13.78
CA LEU A 90 -11.14 8.69 13.47
C LEU A 90 -11.00 10.00 12.71
N SER A 91 -11.74 10.15 11.61
CA SER A 91 -11.72 11.31 10.70
C SER A 91 -10.39 11.51 9.97
N THR A 92 -9.62 10.44 9.75
CA THR A 92 -8.41 10.44 8.93
C THR A 92 -8.63 9.63 7.65
N GLN A 93 -7.74 9.78 6.66
CA GLN A 93 -7.82 8.98 5.43
C GLN A 93 -7.62 7.46 5.64
N TRP A 94 -7.10 7.05 6.80
CA TRP A 94 -6.90 5.65 7.18
C TRP A 94 -8.03 5.09 8.06
N GLU A 95 -9.07 5.88 8.33
CA GLU A 95 -10.16 5.49 9.23
C GLU A 95 -10.78 4.14 8.85
N SER A 96 -11.04 3.92 7.56
CA SER A 96 -11.71 2.69 7.08
C SER A 96 -10.96 1.40 7.39
N THR A 97 -9.65 1.47 7.66
CA THR A 97 -8.80 0.29 7.85
C THR A 97 -8.11 0.24 9.21
N MET A 98 -7.77 1.40 9.79
CA MET A 98 -7.00 1.53 11.03
C MET A 98 -7.82 2.06 12.22
N TYR A 99 -9.07 2.48 12.02
CA TYR A 99 -9.89 2.89 13.16
C TYR A 99 -10.36 1.69 13.98
N GLU A 100 -10.28 1.85 15.30
CA GLU A 100 -10.97 1.03 16.29
C GLU A 100 -11.44 1.94 17.42
N ALA A 101 -12.71 1.79 17.83
CA ALA A 101 -13.26 2.55 18.94
C ALA A 101 -12.55 2.19 20.27
N TYR A 102 -12.53 3.12 21.22
CA TYR A 102 -12.00 2.82 22.55
C TYR A 102 -12.79 1.68 23.20
N ASN A 103 -12.10 0.62 23.59
CA ASN A 103 -12.68 -0.60 24.14
C ASN A 103 -12.24 -0.87 25.61
N GLY A 104 -11.63 0.12 26.26
CA GLY A 104 -11.17 0.00 27.65
C GLY A 104 -12.27 0.27 28.67
N THR A 105 -11.96 0.05 29.95
CA THR A 105 -12.93 0.11 31.05
C THR A 105 -13.01 1.48 31.75
N ASN A 106 -12.21 2.47 31.35
CA ASN A 106 -12.21 3.78 32.02
C ASN A 106 -13.44 4.61 31.60
N PRO A 107 -14.40 4.88 32.50
CA PRO A 107 -15.60 5.66 32.17
C PRO A 107 -15.31 7.16 31.99
N GLN A 108 -14.12 7.64 32.38
CA GLN A 108 -13.69 9.03 32.21
C GLN A 108 -12.76 9.20 31.00
N PHE A 109 -12.74 8.21 30.09
CA PHE A 109 -11.96 8.32 28.87
C PHE A 109 -12.43 9.52 28.04
N ASN A 110 -11.49 10.41 27.74
CA ASN A 110 -11.70 11.54 26.84
C ASN A 110 -10.54 11.58 25.84
N LEU A 111 -10.86 11.37 24.56
CA LEU A 111 -9.86 11.30 23.50
C LEU A 111 -9.21 12.68 23.29
N ASN A 112 -7.89 12.74 23.21
CA ASN A 112 -7.21 13.97 22.84
C ASN A 112 -7.60 14.40 21.41
N PRO A 113 -7.79 15.70 21.13
CA PRO A 113 -8.27 16.16 19.82
C PRO A 113 -7.26 16.00 18.69
N ASN A 114 -5.97 15.78 18.98
CA ASN A 114 -4.98 15.50 17.94
C ASN A 114 -5.34 14.20 17.20
N ARG A 115 -4.93 14.11 15.93
CA ARG A 115 -5.12 12.93 15.09
C ARG A 115 -3.80 12.48 14.51
N ILE A 116 -3.74 11.19 14.19
CA ILE A 116 -2.57 10.62 13.53
C ILE A 116 -2.42 11.25 12.15
N SER A 117 -1.20 11.65 11.84
CA SER A 117 -0.75 12.03 10.50
C SER A 117 0.45 11.17 10.13
N GLU A 118 0.67 11.02 8.82
CA GLU A 118 1.83 10.29 8.29
C GLU A 118 3.05 11.21 8.24
N ALA A 119 4.21 10.71 8.67
CA ALA A 119 5.49 11.40 8.54
C ALA A 119 6.36 10.74 7.47
N LYS A 120 6.93 11.50 6.54
CA LYS A 120 7.92 10.98 5.60
C LYS A 120 9.30 11.02 6.25
N ILE A 121 9.89 9.85 6.50
CA ILE A 121 11.18 9.74 7.20
C ILE A 121 12.20 9.08 6.25
N THR A 122 13.41 9.63 6.21
CA THR A 122 14.53 9.07 5.44
C THR A 122 15.69 8.79 6.38
N PHE A 123 16.16 7.54 6.38
CA PHE A 123 17.37 7.12 7.06
C PHE A 123 18.50 7.01 6.04
N ARG A 124 19.68 7.49 6.42
CA ARG A 124 20.92 7.31 5.65
C ARG A 124 21.91 6.57 6.55
N ILE A 125 22.21 5.32 6.21
CA ILE A 125 23.07 4.44 7.00
C ILE A 125 24.37 4.23 6.21
N PRO A 126 25.55 4.55 6.77
CA PRO A 126 26.82 4.28 6.10
C PRO A 126 26.99 2.79 5.83
N MET A 127 27.45 2.44 4.62
CA MET A 127 27.75 1.06 4.22
C MET A 127 28.94 0.50 5.00
N ASN A 128 29.89 1.37 5.36
CA ASN A 128 31.07 1.06 6.16
C ASN A 128 31.12 2.00 7.38
N PRO A 129 30.36 1.72 8.45
CA PRO A 129 30.45 2.47 9.70
C PRO A 129 31.88 2.43 10.26
N LYS A 130 32.31 3.52 10.89
CA LYS A 130 33.59 3.62 11.58
C LYS A 130 33.31 3.91 13.06
N GLU A 131 34.14 3.35 13.94
CA GLU A 131 34.16 3.66 15.37
C GLU A 131 34.76 5.04 15.65
#